data_AF-A0AAE1FD35-F1
#
_entry.id   AF-A0AAE1FD35-F1
#
_cell.length_a   1.000
_cell.length_b   1.000
_cell.length_c   1.000
_cell.angle_alpha   90.00
_cell.angle_beta   90.00
_cell.angle_gamma   90.00
#
_symmetry.space_group_name_H-M   'P 1'
#
loop_
_entity.id
_entity.type
_entity.pdbx_description
1 polymer ?
#
loop_
_entity_poly.entity_id
_entity_poly.type
_entity_poly.pdbx_seq_one_letter_code
_entity_poly.pdbx_strand_id
1 'polypeptide(L)'
;MQGQIDFFEKPSFDSEKIFGGHGALVFVIDAQVDYMEALNRLHQTVLRAHKVNPHLKLEVFIHKVDGLSDDIKFETQRDIHQRANDKLSNSGMEQIHLSFYLRTL
;
A
#
# COMPACT_ATOMS: atom_id res chain seq x y z
N MET A 1 -14.12 -13.29 -6.27
CA MET A 1 -14.56 -12.49 -7.44
C MET A 1 -13.44 -11.56 -7.84
N GLN A 2 -13.16 -11.49 -9.14
CA GLN A 2 -11.98 -10.91 -9.77
C GLN A 2 -11.79 -9.42 -9.43
N GLY A 3 -10.61 -9.10 -8.90
CA GLY A 3 -10.14 -7.74 -8.63
C GLY A 3 -8.62 -7.65 -8.41
N GLN A 4 -7.91 -8.78 -8.38
CA GLN A 4 -6.46 -8.79 -8.36
C GLN A 4 -5.98 -8.53 -9.80
N ILE A 5 -5.70 -7.26 -10.10
CA ILE A 5 -4.91 -6.91 -11.27
C ILE A 5 -3.51 -7.45 -10.97
N ASP A 6 -3.07 -8.46 -11.71
CA ASP A 6 -1.69 -8.93 -11.61
C ASP A 6 -0.80 -7.96 -12.41
N PHE A 7 -0.33 -6.94 -11.71
CA PHE A 7 0.46 -5.83 -12.27
C PHE A 7 1.83 -6.27 -12.82
N PHE A 8 2.21 -7.53 -12.62
CA PHE A 8 3.56 -8.02 -12.89
C PHE A 8 3.73 -8.68 -14.27
N GLU A 9 2.65 -8.98 -15.01
CA GLU A 9 2.73 -9.80 -16.23
C GLU A 9 2.41 -9.09 -17.55
N LYS A 10 1.89 -7.85 -17.55
CA LYS A 10 1.45 -7.20 -18.81
C LYS A 10 2.41 -6.14 -19.33
N PRO A 11 2.88 -6.25 -20.60
CA PRO A 11 3.79 -5.30 -21.24
C PRO A 11 3.17 -3.93 -21.57
N SER A 12 1.91 -3.69 -21.21
CA SER A 12 1.21 -2.41 -21.44
C SER A 12 1.00 -1.58 -20.17
N PHE A 13 1.79 -1.82 -19.11
CA PHE A 13 1.75 -0.99 -17.89
C PHE A 13 2.32 0.39 -18.20
N ASP A 14 1.47 1.28 -18.71
CA ASP A 14 1.81 2.67 -18.97
C ASP A 14 1.74 3.43 -17.64
N SER A 15 2.76 3.23 -16.82
CA SER A 15 2.91 3.84 -15.49
C SER A 15 2.81 5.36 -15.56
N GLU A 16 3.26 5.96 -16.67
CA GLU A 16 3.17 7.39 -16.91
C GLU A 16 1.72 7.86 -17.09
N LYS A 17 0.88 7.10 -17.80
CA LYS A 17 -0.55 7.43 -17.90
C LYS A 17 -1.32 7.22 -16.59
N ILE A 18 -0.91 6.24 -15.78
CA ILE A 18 -1.60 5.90 -14.54
C ILE A 18 -1.19 6.83 -13.40
N PHE A 19 0.10 7.16 -13.28
CA PHE A 19 0.63 7.95 -12.16
C PHE A 19 0.98 9.40 -12.53
N GLY A 20 1.06 9.75 -13.81
CA GLY A 20 1.45 11.10 -14.27
C GLY A 20 0.40 12.20 -14.07
N GLY A 21 -0.81 11.85 -13.62
CA GLY A 21 -1.85 12.82 -13.24
C GLY A 21 -1.76 13.31 -11.80
N HIS A 22 -2.55 14.34 -11.44
CA HIS A 22 -2.78 14.73 -10.05
C HIS A 22 -3.76 13.73 -9.41
N GLY A 23 -3.39 13.05 -8.33
CA GLY A 23 -4.25 12.04 -7.70
C GLY A 23 -3.65 11.37 -6.46
N ALA A 24 -4.26 10.26 -6.05
CA ALA A 24 -3.80 9.40 -4.97
C ALA A 24 -3.75 7.94 -5.44
N LEU A 25 -2.71 7.21 -5.00
CA LEU A 25 -2.67 5.76 -5.06
C LEU A 25 -3.25 5.21 -3.76
N VAL A 26 -4.35 4.48 -3.86
CA VAL A 26 -4.93 3.74 -2.73
C VAL A 26 -4.52 2.28 -2.84
N PHE A 27 -3.85 1.76 -1.82
CA PHE A 27 -3.47 0.36 -1.70
C PHE A 27 -4.28 -0.30 -0.57
N VAL A 28 -4.85 -1.47 -0.83
CA VAL A 28 -5.69 -2.18 0.16
C VAL A 28 -4.93 -3.38 0.70
N ILE A 29 -4.84 -3.48 2.03
CA ILE A 29 -4.29 -4.62 2.76
C ILE A 29 -5.42 -5.28 3.53
N ASP A 30 -5.63 -6.58 3.33
CA ASP A 30 -6.56 -7.37 4.12
C ASP A 30 -5.93 -7.70 5.49
N ALA A 31 -6.56 -7.25 6.57
CA ALA A 31 -6.05 -7.36 7.94
C ALA A 31 -6.23 -8.76 8.55
N GLN A 32 -7.06 -9.62 7.96
CA GLN A 32 -7.37 -10.95 8.51
C GLN A 32 -6.51 -12.08 7.93
N VAL A 33 -5.70 -11.78 6.90
CA VAL A 33 -4.78 -12.73 6.27
C VAL A 33 -3.33 -12.32 6.53
N ASP A 34 -2.39 -13.21 6.19
CA ASP A 34 -0.98 -12.84 6.21
C ASP A 34 -0.70 -11.71 5.20
N TYR A 35 -0.44 -10.52 5.72
CA TYR A 35 -0.22 -9.30 4.96
C TYR A 35 1.24 -9.08 4.55
N MET A 36 2.15 -10.02 4.81
CA MET A 36 3.57 -9.86 4.46
C MET A 36 3.80 -9.76 2.95
N GLU A 37 3.08 -10.56 2.16
CA GLU A 37 3.13 -10.44 0.69
C GLU A 37 2.52 -9.12 0.21
N ALA A 38 1.41 -8.68 0.83
CA ALA A 38 0.79 -7.40 0.53
C ALA A 38 1.74 -6.22 0.81
N LEU A 39 2.50 -6.27 1.92
CA LEU A 39 3.54 -5.28 2.23
C LEU A 39 4.68 -5.28 1.19
N ASN A 40 5.09 -6.44 0.69
CA ASN A 40 6.08 -6.52 -0.38
C ASN A 40 5.55 -5.89 -1.69
N ARG A 41 4.29 -6.16 -2.04
CA ARG A 41 3.65 -5.59 -3.22
C ARG A 41 3.42 -4.09 -3.08
N LEU A 42 3.02 -3.61 -1.90
CA LEU A 42 2.91 -2.18 -1.56
C LEU A 42 4.24 -1.49 -1.81
N HIS A 43 5.33 -2.02 -1.24
CA HIS A 43 6.66 -1.45 -1.38
C HIS A 43 7.07 -1.32 -2.86
N GLN A 44 6.97 -2.40 -3.64
CA GLN A 44 7.31 -2.36 -5.07
C GLN A 44 6.45 -1.36 -5.87
N THR A 45 5.17 -1.26 -5.53
CA THR A 45 4.24 -0.34 -6.20
C THR A 45 4.58 1.11 -5.89
N VAL A 46 4.84 1.42 -4.62
CA VAL A 46 5.21 2.76 -4.15
C VAL A 46 6.50 3.25 -4.80
N LEU A 47 7.54 2.41 -4.88
CA LEU A 47 8.80 2.78 -5.53
C LEU A 47 8.61 3.16 -7.00
N ARG A 48 7.79 2.39 -7.73
CA ARG A 48 7.48 2.67 -9.14
C ARG A 48 6.65 3.94 -9.29
N ALA A 49 5.61 4.10 -8.48
CA ALA A 49 4.75 5.27 -8.50
C ALA A 49 5.52 6.55 -8.18
N HIS A 50 6.36 6.53 -7.14
CA HIS A 50 7.19 7.67 -6.74
C HIS A 50 8.22 8.04 -7.82
N LYS A 51 8.79 7.06 -8.53
CA LYS A 51 9.70 7.33 -9.66
C LYS A 51 9.01 8.10 -10.80
N VAL A 52 7.72 7.86 -11.03
CA VAL A 52 6.94 8.51 -12.08
C VAL A 52 6.39 9.86 -11.61
N ASN A 53 5.85 9.91 -10.39
CA ASN A 53 5.26 11.10 -9.80
C ASN A 53 5.55 11.16 -8.30
N PRO A 54 6.60 11.91 -7.88
CA PRO A 54 6.94 12.11 -6.48
C PRO A 54 5.85 12.83 -5.66
N HIS A 55 4.92 13.53 -6.32
CA HIS A 55 3.83 14.27 -5.68
C HIS A 55 2.56 13.44 -5.50
N LEU A 56 2.56 12.17 -5.94
CA LEU A 56 1.41 11.29 -5.82
C LEU A 56 1.15 10.99 -4.33
N LYS A 57 -0.08 11.23 -3.87
CA LYS A 57 -0.48 10.85 -2.51
C LYS A 57 -0.54 9.33 -2.40
N LEU A 58 -0.02 8.77 -1.32
CA LEU A 58 0.00 7.32 -1.10
C LEU A 58 -0.83 6.99 0.14
N GLU A 59 -1.96 6.33 -0.09
CA GLU A 59 -2.93 5.97 0.94
C GLU A 59 -3.01 4.45 1.06
N VAL A 60 -2.98 3.94 2.29
CA VAL A 60 -3.05 2.51 2.59
C VAL A 60 -4.30 2.25 3.43
N PHE A 61 -5.22 1.45 2.90
CA PHE A 61 -6.42 1.02 3.61
C PHE A 61 -6.18 -0.36 4.20
N ILE A 62 -6.19 -0.43 5.53
CA ILE A 62 -6.16 -1.67 6.30
C ILE A 62 -7.62 -2.11 6.45
N HIS A 63 -7.97 -3.16 5.72
CA HIS A 63 -9.33 -3.54 5.40
C HIS A 63 -9.76 -4.84 6.10
N LYS A 64 -11.08 -5.11 6.15
CA LYS A 64 -11.70 -6.24 6.88
C LYS A 64 -11.43 -6.24 8.39
N VAL A 65 -11.46 -5.05 9.00
CA VAL A 65 -11.20 -4.92 10.45
C VAL A 65 -12.41 -5.24 11.33
N ASP A 66 -13.58 -5.52 10.74
CA ASP A 66 -14.83 -5.89 11.41
C ASP A 66 -14.75 -7.14 12.28
N GLY A 67 -13.91 -8.11 11.89
CA GLY A 67 -13.69 -9.34 12.67
C GLY A 67 -12.67 -9.20 13.80
N LEU A 68 -12.05 -8.03 13.98
CA LEU A 68 -10.96 -7.81 14.95
C LEU A 68 -11.44 -7.04 16.17
N SER A 69 -10.92 -7.37 17.36
CA SER A 69 -11.09 -6.52 18.55
C SER A 69 -10.32 -5.21 18.39
N ASP A 70 -10.67 -4.17 19.15
CA ASP A 70 -10.01 -2.86 19.03
C ASP A 70 -8.52 -2.92 19.37
N ASP A 71 -8.12 -3.75 20.34
CA ASP A 71 -6.71 -4.01 20.65
C ASP A 71 -5.99 -4.62 19.44
N ILE A 72 -6.60 -5.64 18.80
CA ILE A 72 -6.02 -6.27 17.62
C ILE A 72 -5.96 -5.29 16.46
N LYS A 73 -6.98 -4.45 16.23
CA LYS A 73 -6.94 -3.39 15.20
C LYS A 73 -5.77 -2.44 15.41
N PHE A 74 -5.57 -1.99 16.65
CA PHE A 74 -4.47 -1.09 17.00
C PHE A 74 -3.11 -1.76 16.76
N GLU A 75 -2.94 -3.00 17.20
CA GLU A 75 -1.70 -3.77 17.00
C GLU A 75 -1.41 -4.03 15.52
N THR A 76 -2.41 -4.48 14.75
CA THR A 76 -2.29 -4.71 13.31
C THR A 76 -1.95 -3.41 12.57
N GLN A 77 -2.61 -2.30 12.90
CA GLN A 77 -2.29 -1.01 12.29
C GLN A 77 -0.86 -0.57 12.61
N ARG A 78 -0.43 -0.70 13.86
CA ARG A 78 0.93 -0.38 14.29
C ARG A 78 1.96 -1.24 13.56
N ASP A 79 1.75 -2.55 13.49
CA ASP A 79 2.68 -3.48 12.84
C ASP A 79 2.80 -3.23 11.33
N ILE A 80 1.66 -3.05 10.63
CA ILE A 80 1.64 -2.69 9.21
C ILE A 80 2.36 -1.36 8.97
N HIS A 81 2.07 -0.34 9.77
CA HIS A 81 2.69 0.97 9.66
C HIS A 81 4.21 0.88 9.84
N GLN A 82 4.67 0.20 10.90
CA GLN A 82 6.09 0.04 11.18
C GLN A 82 6.80 -0.69 10.04
N ARG A 83 6.32 -1.88 9.65
CA ARG A 83 6.96 -2.68 8.59
C ARG A 83 7.00 -2.00 7.24
N ALA A 84 5.94 -1.27 6.88
CA ALA A 84 5.90 -0.53 5.61
C ALA A 84 6.95 0.59 5.58
N ASN A 85 7.06 1.37 6.66
CA ASN A 85 8.06 2.44 6.77
C ASN A 85 9.49 1.88 6.87
N ASP A 86 9.70 0.80 7.62
CA ASP A 86 11.00 0.13 7.72
C ASP A 86 11.48 -0.36 6.34
N LYS A 87 10.58 -0.91 5.51
CA LYS A 87 10.91 -1.31 4.13
C LYS A 87 11.32 -0.12 3.26
N LEU A 88 10.67 1.03 3.43
CA LEU A 88 11.03 2.25 2.71
C LEU A 88 12.38 2.81 3.18
N SER A 89 12.62 2.89 4.49
CA SER A 89 13.91 3.32 5.05
C SER A 89 15.05 2.40 4.62
N ASN A 90 14.87 1.08 4.68
CA ASN A 90 15.84 0.09 4.20
C ASN A 90 16.18 0.24 2.71
N SER A 91 15.31 0.88 1.92
CA SER A 91 15.52 1.15 0.50
C SER A 91 15.98 2.59 0.21
N GLY A 92 16.29 3.37 1.25
CA GLY A 92 16.70 4.78 1.14
C GLY A 92 15.58 5.72 0.71
N MET A 93 14.33 5.38 1.01
CA MET A 93 13.12 6.09 0.55
C MET A 93 12.35 6.74 1.70
N GLU A 94 13.08 7.28 2.68
CA GLU A 94 12.53 7.88 3.92
C GLU A 94 11.68 9.13 3.66
N GLN A 95 11.87 9.79 2.52
CA GLN A 95 11.07 10.94 2.11
C GLN A 95 9.65 10.58 1.68
N ILE A 96 9.37 9.30 1.41
CA ILE A 96 8.05 8.86 0.95
C ILE A 96 7.10 8.77 2.15
N HIS A 97 6.02 9.54 2.11
CA HIS A 97 4.98 9.51 3.15
C HIS A 97 3.82 8.59 2.77
N LEU A 98 3.51 7.63 3.64
CA LEU A 98 2.33 6.75 3.54
C LEU A 98 1.29 7.17 4.58
N SER A 99 0.05 7.39 4.16
CA SER A 99 -1.08 7.62 5.07
C SER A 99 -1.91 6.35 5.26
N PHE A 100 -2.18 5.95 6.50
CA PHE A 100 -2.85 4.69 6.83
C PHE A 100 -4.24 4.92 7.41
N TYR A 101 -5.22 4.12 6.97
CA TYR A 101 -6.61 4.21 7.40
C TYR A 101 -7.19 2.82 7.67
N LEU A 102 -7.86 2.65 8.80
CA LEU A 102 -8.69 1.47 9.04
C LEU A 102 -10.02 1.61 8.28
N ARG A 103 -10.44 0.59 7.56
CA ARG A 103 -11.69 0.58 6.78
C ARG A 103 -12.44 -0.74 6.93
N THR A 104 -13.73 -0.65 7.20
CA THR A 104 -14.69 -1.75 7.04
C THR A 104 -15.55 -1.44 5.82
N LEU A 105 -15.84 -2.44 4.98
CA LEU A 105 -16.84 -2.34 3.90
C LEU A 105 -18.13 -2.98 4.39
#